data_AF-A0A7S0VB98-F1
#
_entry.id   AF-A0A7S0VB98-F1
#
_cell.length_a   1.000
_cell.length_b   1.000
_cell.length_c   1.000
_cell.angle_alpha   90.00
_cell.angle_beta   90.00
_cell.angle_gamma   90.00
#
_symmetry.space_group_name_H-M   'P 1'
#
loop_
_entity.id
_entity.type
_entity.pdbx_description
1 polymer ?
#
loop_
_entity_poly.entity_id
_entity_poly.type
_entity_poly.pdbx_seq_one_letter_code
_entity_poly.pdbx_strand_id
1 'polypeptide(L)'
;MDPTKGFAKYTLTKRLPAVIERVMHEQAVTGEQETSALRQLEGEIPDAALRRPVEVSEDDGQCVAADAKCFNGEWARWTDARKGPWTEALPLISTEMYLYRRLLDCTGYFRRGDACLADPYEGQKAESLKEGLASGAFKEAVADHVAALDDPPVFKAMVGAKLHRFIQTDLWGNQGDLALSPMHLENAGAAASVSRADKEEHLLQDESQGAIDLLLASKNKAPPRVDIVLDNSGIELLCDLLLADFLLSHKFASSVHLHAKGEPLFISDAMPKDIASHIAALEASQDAGERRLAANLRAHVGGG
;
A
#
# COMPACT_ATOMS: atom_id res chain seq x y z
N MET A 1 26.13 4.68 19.39
CA MET A 1 25.19 3.61 19.00
C MET A 1 25.99 2.46 18.44
N ASP A 2 25.62 1.23 18.77
CA ASP A 2 26.24 0.04 18.21
C ASP A 2 25.72 -0.15 16.76
N PRO A 3 26.55 -0.01 15.71
CA PRO A 3 26.12 -0.19 14.33
C PRO A 3 25.63 -1.63 14.05
N THR A 4 25.89 -2.58 14.95
CA THR A 4 25.38 -3.95 14.88
C THR A 4 23.95 -4.12 15.41
N LYS A 5 23.33 -3.05 15.94
CA LYS A 5 21.96 -3.06 16.51
C LYS A 5 20.98 -2.10 15.82
N GLY A 6 21.32 -1.62 14.63
CA GLY A 6 20.46 -0.72 13.86
C GLY A 6 19.25 -1.42 13.26
N PHE A 7 18.14 -0.69 13.08
CA PHE A 7 16.91 -1.17 12.45
C PHE A 7 17.15 -1.81 11.07
N ALA A 8 18.07 -1.26 10.28
CA ALA A 8 18.44 -1.82 8.98
C ALA A 8 19.02 -3.24 9.12
N LYS A 9 19.98 -3.44 10.03
CA LYS A 9 20.58 -4.76 10.24
C LYS A 9 19.56 -5.77 10.79
N TYR A 10 18.69 -5.34 11.70
CA TYR A 10 17.58 -6.18 12.18
C TYR A 10 16.63 -6.56 11.03
N THR A 11 16.25 -5.60 10.19
CA THR A 11 15.40 -5.84 9.02
C THR A 11 16.04 -6.87 8.09
N LEU A 12 17.30 -6.66 7.69
CA LEU A 12 18.03 -7.57 6.79
C LEU A 12 18.19 -8.99 7.36
N THR A 13 18.50 -9.13 8.66
CA THR A 13 18.87 -10.42 9.26
C THR A 13 17.70 -11.17 9.91
N LYS A 14 16.55 -10.52 10.10
CA LYS A 14 15.39 -11.09 10.80
C LYS A 14 14.08 -10.90 10.04
N ARG A 15 13.78 -9.67 9.60
CA ARG A 15 12.49 -9.40 8.93
C ARG A 15 12.46 -9.96 7.51
N LEU A 16 13.53 -9.78 6.73
CA LEU A 16 13.57 -10.26 5.34
C LEU A 16 13.42 -11.79 5.23
N PRO A 17 14.13 -12.62 6.03
CA PRO A 17 13.84 -14.06 6.07
C PRO A 17 12.39 -14.39 6.45
N ALA A 18 11.84 -13.72 7.47
CA ALA A 18 10.46 -13.94 7.91
C ALA A 18 9.41 -13.60 6.83
N VAL A 19 9.69 -12.64 5.94
CA VAL A 19 8.83 -12.37 4.78
C VAL A 19 8.80 -13.58 3.83
N ILE A 20 9.95 -14.21 3.58
CA ILE A 20 10.04 -15.41 2.73
C ILE A 20 9.29 -16.57 3.39
N GLU A 21 9.52 -16.81 4.68
CA GLU A 21 8.80 -17.84 5.46
C GLU A 21 7.28 -17.64 5.35
N ARG A 22 6.80 -16.42 5.51
CA ARG A 22 5.38 -16.09 5.41
C ARG A 22 4.81 -16.44 4.03
N VAL A 23 5.50 -16.07 2.95
CA VAL A 23 5.07 -16.39 1.58
C VAL A 23 5.04 -17.90 1.32
N MET A 24 5.96 -18.67 1.92
CA MET A 24 5.94 -20.14 1.83
C MET A 24 4.75 -20.77 2.58
N HIS A 25 4.32 -20.16 3.69
CA HIS A 25 3.22 -20.66 4.50
C HIS A 25 1.84 -20.28 3.97
N GLU A 26 1.75 -19.12 3.34
CA GLU A 26 0.53 -18.69 2.68
C GLU A 26 0.34 -19.50 1.40
N GLN A 27 -0.88 -20.00 1.19
CA GLN A 27 -1.24 -20.94 0.12
C GLN A 27 -1.13 -20.36 -1.30
N ALA A 28 -0.44 -19.24 -1.48
CA ALA A 28 -0.10 -18.66 -2.77
C ALA A 28 0.93 -19.49 -3.54
N VAL A 29 1.77 -20.26 -2.83
CA VAL A 29 2.80 -21.12 -3.43
C VAL A 29 2.46 -22.58 -3.18
N THR A 30 1.98 -23.27 -4.20
CA THR A 30 1.52 -24.67 -4.09
C THR A 30 2.47 -25.68 -4.72
N GLY A 31 3.45 -25.22 -5.51
CA GLY A 31 4.43 -26.06 -6.18
C GLY A 31 5.68 -26.36 -5.34
N GLU A 32 6.17 -27.60 -5.46
CA GLU A 32 7.39 -28.05 -4.78
C GLU A 32 8.64 -27.29 -5.26
N GLN A 33 8.67 -26.92 -6.54
CA GLN A 33 9.77 -26.19 -7.15
C GLN A 33 9.88 -24.76 -6.60
N GLU A 34 8.77 -24.04 -6.53
CA GLU A 34 8.68 -22.68 -6.00
C GLU A 34 9.02 -22.67 -4.50
N THR A 35 8.49 -23.64 -3.74
CA THR A 35 8.82 -23.81 -2.32
C THR A 35 10.32 -24.05 -2.11
N SER A 36 10.94 -24.91 -2.92
CA SER A 36 12.38 -25.14 -2.86
C SER A 36 13.18 -23.89 -3.23
N ALA A 37 12.73 -23.11 -4.21
CA ALA A 37 13.38 -21.86 -4.61
C ALA A 37 13.32 -20.79 -3.51
N LEU A 38 12.19 -20.68 -2.80
CA LEU A 38 12.04 -19.78 -1.65
C LEU A 38 12.93 -20.20 -0.47
N ARG A 39 13.01 -21.49 -0.13
CA ARG A 39 13.96 -21.99 0.89
C ARG A 39 15.41 -21.71 0.53
N GLN A 40 15.75 -21.83 -0.75
CA GLN A 40 17.09 -21.48 -1.22
C GLN A 40 17.35 -19.98 -1.06
N LEU A 41 16.39 -19.12 -1.45
CA LEU A 41 16.49 -17.67 -1.28
C LEU A 41 16.64 -17.28 0.20
N GLU A 42 15.89 -17.92 1.10
CA GLU A 42 16.00 -17.71 2.54
C GLU A 42 17.42 -18.04 3.04
N GLY A 43 17.96 -19.19 2.62
CA GLY A 43 19.32 -19.62 2.98
C GLY A 43 20.45 -18.75 2.39
N GLU A 44 20.16 -17.87 1.43
CA GLU A 44 21.12 -16.88 0.93
C GLU A 44 21.32 -15.72 1.93
N ILE A 45 20.37 -15.48 2.83
CA ILE A 45 20.39 -14.35 3.77
C ILE A 45 21.01 -14.81 5.11
N PRO A 46 21.95 -14.07 5.71
CA PRO A 46 22.47 -12.77 5.29
C PRO A 46 23.77 -12.81 4.48
N ASP A 47 24.43 -13.97 4.38
CA ASP A 47 25.85 -14.05 4.09
C ASP A 47 26.20 -14.34 2.63
N ALA A 48 25.24 -14.79 1.81
CA ALA A 48 25.53 -15.08 0.41
C ALA A 48 25.72 -13.81 -0.42
N ALA A 49 26.55 -13.90 -1.46
CA ALA A 49 26.71 -12.80 -2.40
C ALA A 49 25.42 -12.55 -3.18
N LEU A 50 25.10 -11.27 -3.41
CA LEU A 50 24.00 -10.90 -4.30
C LEU A 50 24.24 -11.46 -5.71
N ARG A 51 23.19 -11.98 -6.34
CA ARG A 51 23.19 -12.50 -7.72
C ARG A 51 22.19 -11.73 -8.57
N ARG A 52 21.93 -12.22 -9.78
CA ARG A 52 20.94 -11.61 -10.66
C ARG A 52 19.53 -11.71 -10.03
N PRO A 53 18.71 -10.64 -10.08
CA PRO A 53 17.38 -10.61 -9.49
C PRO A 53 16.36 -11.53 -10.15
N VAL A 54 16.46 -11.74 -11.46
CA VAL A 54 15.54 -12.61 -12.21
C VAL A 54 16.33 -13.54 -13.09
N GLU A 55 16.11 -14.84 -12.96
CA GLU A 55 16.61 -15.82 -13.91
C GLU A 55 15.68 -15.85 -15.13
N VAL A 56 16.25 -15.74 -16.34
CA VAL A 56 15.48 -15.72 -17.60
C VAL A 56 15.80 -16.99 -18.37
N SER A 57 14.76 -17.74 -18.73
CA SER A 57 14.81 -18.91 -19.62
C SER A 57 14.40 -18.54 -21.04
N GLU A 58 14.85 -19.34 -22.03
CA GLU A 58 14.39 -19.24 -23.42
C GLU A 58 12.88 -19.55 -23.56
N ASP A 59 12.32 -20.28 -22.60
CA ASP A 59 10.91 -20.66 -22.55
C ASP A 59 10.00 -19.58 -21.94
N ASP A 60 10.57 -18.54 -21.32
CA ASP A 60 9.79 -17.43 -20.77
C ASP A 60 9.25 -16.56 -21.92
N GLY A 61 7.96 -16.23 -21.86
CA GLY A 61 7.32 -15.44 -22.92
C GLY A 61 8.07 -14.13 -23.19
N GLN A 62 8.09 -13.67 -24.45
CA GLN A 62 8.89 -12.51 -24.88
C GLN A 62 8.69 -11.25 -24.02
N CYS A 63 7.46 -11.00 -23.56
CA CYS A 63 7.15 -9.85 -22.70
C CYS A 63 7.87 -9.94 -21.35
N VAL A 64 7.90 -11.13 -20.74
CA VAL A 64 8.53 -11.33 -19.44
C VAL A 64 10.05 -11.30 -19.56
N ALA A 65 10.60 -11.90 -20.62
CA ALA A 65 12.02 -11.84 -20.91
C ALA A 65 12.51 -10.39 -21.13
N ALA A 66 11.69 -9.52 -21.74
CA ALA A 66 12.01 -8.11 -21.94
C ALA A 66 12.03 -7.31 -20.63
N ASP A 67 11.02 -7.50 -19.78
CA ASP A 67 10.94 -6.85 -18.46
C ASP A 67 12.09 -7.29 -17.55
N ALA A 68 12.32 -8.60 -17.43
CA ALA A 68 13.43 -9.16 -16.67
C ALA A 68 14.79 -8.65 -17.17
N LYS A 69 14.96 -8.50 -18.50
CA LYS A 69 16.17 -7.90 -19.08
C LYS A 69 16.33 -6.43 -18.70
N CYS A 70 15.25 -5.65 -18.70
CA CYS A 70 15.26 -4.25 -18.28
C CYS A 70 15.69 -4.13 -16.82
N PHE A 71 15.02 -4.87 -15.92
CA PHE A 71 15.32 -4.85 -14.49
C PHE A 71 16.75 -5.33 -14.21
N ASN A 72 17.17 -6.45 -14.79
CA ASN A 72 18.53 -6.98 -14.62
C ASN A 72 19.59 -6.00 -15.16
N GLY A 73 19.28 -5.28 -16.25
CA GLY A 73 20.14 -4.25 -16.81
C GLY A 73 20.30 -3.06 -15.87
N GLU A 74 19.20 -2.53 -15.33
CA GLU A 74 19.25 -1.47 -14.33
C GLU A 74 19.94 -1.95 -13.05
N TRP A 75 19.58 -3.13 -12.53
CA TRP A 75 20.24 -3.74 -11.38
C TRP A 75 21.76 -3.82 -11.55
N ALA A 76 22.22 -4.31 -12.71
CA ALA A 76 23.65 -4.39 -13.01
C ALA A 76 24.33 -3.02 -12.88
N ARG A 77 23.69 -1.91 -13.31
CA ARG A 77 24.23 -0.55 -13.15
C ARG A 77 24.42 -0.15 -11.69
N TRP A 78 23.56 -0.61 -10.78
CA TRP A 78 23.65 -0.33 -9.35
C TRP A 78 24.62 -1.26 -8.61
N THR A 79 24.82 -2.49 -9.11
CA THR A 79 25.64 -3.52 -8.45
C THR A 79 27.01 -3.78 -9.03
N ASP A 80 27.35 -3.28 -10.23
CA ASP A 80 28.62 -3.60 -10.90
C ASP A 80 29.85 -3.18 -10.07
N ALA A 81 29.69 -2.21 -9.17
CA ALA A 81 30.73 -1.76 -8.23
C ALA A 81 30.60 -2.35 -6.80
N ARG A 82 29.57 -3.16 -6.51
CA ARG A 82 29.26 -3.64 -5.16
C ARG A 82 29.02 -5.15 -5.15
N LYS A 83 30.07 -5.89 -4.84
CA LYS A 83 30.04 -7.35 -4.65
C LYS A 83 30.21 -7.64 -3.16
N GLY A 84 29.24 -8.32 -2.55
CA GLY A 84 29.27 -8.61 -1.12
C GLY A 84 28.00 -9.31 -0.64
N PRO A 85 27.97 -9.67 0.66
CA PRO A 85 26.80 -10.26 1.30
C PRO A 85 25.61 -9.27 1.35
N TRP A 86 24.41 -9.79 1.57
CA TRP A 86 23.17 -9.00 1.64
C TRP A 86 23.24 -7.81 2.61
N THR A 87 24.00 -7.96 3.69
CA THR A 87 24.15 -6.96 4.76
C THR A 87 25.11 -5.82 4.43
N GLU A 88 25.94 -5.96 3.40
CA GLU A 88 27.02 -5.00 3.10
C GLU A 88 26.98 -4.48 1.66
N ALA A 89 26.40 -5.26 0.74
CA ALA A 89 26.46 -4.95 -0.68
C ALA A 89 25.69 -3.68 -1.05
N LEU A 90 24.57 -3.38 -0.41
CA LEU A 90 23.68 -2.30 -0.84
C LEU A 90 23.02 -1.55 0.34
N PRO A 91 22.56 -0.31 0.14
CA PRO A 91 21.65 0.36 1.08
C PRO A 91 20.37 -0.45 1.30
N LEU A 92 19.76 -0.32 2.48
CA LEU A 92 18.59 -1.11 2.90
C LEU A 92 17.48 -1.14 1.83
N ILE A 93 17.04 0.04 1.36
CA ILE A 93 15.97 0.15 0.36
C ILE A 93 16.28 -0.61 -0.93
N SER A 94 17.54 -0.61 -1.37
CA SER A 94 17.96 -1.34 -2.58
C SER A 94 17.98 -2.84 -2.33
N THR A 95 18.38 -3.28 -1.13
CA THR A 95 18.33 -4.71 -0.73
C THR A 95 16.89 -5.21 -0.57
N GLU A 96 15.97 -4.37 -0.08
CA GLU A 96 14.55 -4.72 0.03
C GLU A 96 13.92 -4.86 -1.36
N MET A 97 14.11 -3.88 -2.25
CA MET A 97 13.64 -3.96 -3.65
C MET A 97 14.16 -5.21 -4.35
N TYR A 98 15.43 -5.54 -4.13
CA TYR A 98 16.04 -6.76 -4.63
C TYR A 98 15.38 -8.03 -4.09
N LEU A 99 15.11 -8.09 -2.79
CA LEU A 99 14.43 -9.23 -2.17
C LEU A 99 13.08 -9.46 -2.85
N TYR A 100 12.25 -8.43 -2.94
CA TYR A 100 10.90 -8.57 -3.49
C TYR A 100 10.94 -9.02 -4.95
N ARG A 101 11.89 -8.51 -5.75
CA ARG A 101 12.07 -8.99 -7.12
C ARG A 101 12.50 -10.46 -7.19
N ARG A 102 13.46 -10.88 -6.36
CA ARG A 102 13.89 -12.28 -6.22
C ARG A 102 12.76 -13.19 -5.76
N LEU A 103 11.93 -12.71 -4.85
CA LEU A 103 10.78 -13.43 -4.31
C LEU A 103 9.75 -13.68 -5.41
N LEU A 104 9.42 -12.66 -6.23
CA LEU A 104 8.55 -12.85 -7.40
C LEU A 104 9.12 -13.87 -8.40
N ASP A 105 10.42 -13.87 -8.64
CA ASP A 105 11.06 -14.88 -9.49
C ASP A 105 10.93 -16.30 -8.90
N CYS A 106 11.08 -16.43 -7.58
CA CYS A 106 10.93 -17.70 -6.87
C CYS A 106 9.49 -18.23 -6.87
N THR A 107 8.47 -17.36 -6.89
CA THR A 107 7.05 -17.78 -6.94
C THR A 107 6.58 -18.15 -8.36
N GLY A 108 7.44 -17.99 -9.37
CA GLY A 108 7.06 -18.24 -10.76
C GLY A 108 6.31 -17.08 -11.41
N TYR A 109 6.28 -15.89 -10.79
CA TYR A 109 5.60 -14.69 -11.32
C TYR A 109 6.04 -14.35 -12.75
N PHE A 110 7.31 -14.57 -13.06
CA PHE A 110 7.90 -14.29 -14.37
C PHE A 110 7.91 -15.50 -15.35
N ARG A 111 7.40 -16.67 -14.93
CA ARG A 111 7.47 -17.89 -15.74
C ARG A 111 6.13 -18.19 -16.37
N ARG A 112 6.13 -18.82 -17.55
CA ARG A 112 4.89 -19.34 -18.13
C ARG A 112 4.29 -20.41 -17.21
N GLY A 113 2.99 -20.33 -16.95
CA GLY A 113 2.26 -21.28 -16.11
C GLY A 113 1.17 -20.59 -15.31
N ASP A 114 0.56 -21.32 -14.38
CA ASP A 114 -0.57 -20.83 -13.57
C ASP A 114 -0.16 -19.70 -12.61
N ALA A 115 1.11 -19.64 -12.21
CA ALA A 115 1.66 -18.60 -11.34
C ALA A 115 2.13 -17.34 -12.09
N CYS A 116 2.05 -17.32 -13.43
CA CYS A 116 2.47 -16.17 -14.24
C CYS A 116 1.65 -14.92 -13.86
N LEU A 117 2.34 -13.85 -13.46
CA LEU A 117 1.74 -12.61 -12.98
C LEU A 117 0.77 -12.76 -11.78
N ALA A 118 0.84 -13.89 -11.07
CA ALA A 118 0.03 -14.13 -9.88
C ALA A 118 0.66 -13.44 -8.66
N ASP A 119 -0.08 -12.54 -8.02
CA ASP A 119 0.39 -11.85 -6.82
C ASP A 119 0.44 -12.82 -5.63
N PRO A 120 1.63 -13.08 -5.06
CA PRO A 120 1.75 -14.01 -3.94
C PRO A 120 1.14 -13.47 -2.64
N TYR A 121 0.78 -12.19 -2.59
CA TYR A 121 0.22 -11.51 -1.42
C TYR A 121 -1.30 -11.31 -1.49
N GLU A 122 -1.95 -11.74 -2.58
CA GLU A 122 -3.38 -11.52 -2.83
C GLU A 122 -4.26 -11.93 -1.63
N GLY A 123 -3.98 -13.08 -1.02
CA GLY A 123 -4.74 -13.56 0.14
C GLY A 123 -4.68 -12.62 1.35
N GLN A 124 -3.50 -12.04 1.63
CA GLN A 124 -3.34 -11.08 2.72
C GLN A 124 -4.06 -9.77 2.43
N LYS A 125 -3.94 -9.29 1.19
CA LYS A 125 -4.60 -8.04 0.75
C LYS A 125 -6.12 -8.18 0.80
N ALA A 126 -6.66 -9.33 0.38
CA ALA A 126 -8.09 -9.62 0.44
C ALA A 126 -8.62 -9.66 1.87
N GLU A 127 -7.90 -10.28 2.82
CA GLU A 127 -8.31 -10.28 4.22
C GLU A 127 -8.20 -8.88 4.84
N SER A 128 -7.14 -8.12 4.51
CA SER A 128 -7.00 -6.72 4.96
C SER A 128 -8.12 -5.81 4.42
N LEU A 129 -8.57 -6.00 3.17
CA LEU A 129 -9.73 -5.31 2.62
C LEU A 129 -11.02 -5.68 3.39
N LYS A 130 -11.21 -6.96 3.68
CA LYS A 130 -12.38 -7.42 4.45
C LYS A 130 -12.40 -6.86 5.87
N GLU A 131 -11.26 -6.82 6.55
CA GLU A 131 -11.09 -6.17 7.85
C GLU A 131 -11.35 -4.66 7.75
N GLY A 132 -10.84 -4.01 6.71
CA GLY A 132 -11.08 -2.59 6.42
C GLY A 132 -12.55 -2.24 6.21
N LEU A 133 -13.31 -3.07 5.49
CA LEU A 133 -14.76 -2.89 5.32
C LEU A 133 -15.55 -3.18 6.60
N ALA A 134 -14.99 -3.98 7.52
CA ALA A 134 -15.58 -4.23 8.84
C ALA A 134 -15.26 -3.11 9.85
N SER A 135 -14.27 -2.26 9.56
CA SER A 135 -13.84 -1.15 10.42
C SER A 135 -15.01 -0.21 10.75
N GLY A 136 -15.28 -0.07 12.06
CA GLY A 136 -16.28 0.88 12.54
C GLY A 136 -15.90 2.33 12.25
N ALA A 137 -14.61 2.63 12.30
CA ALA A 137 -14.11 3.98 12.07
C ALA A 137 -14.10 4.37 10.58
N PHE A 138 -13.78 3.43 9.68
CA PHE A 138 -13.97 3.65 8.24
C PHE A 138 -15.45 3.89 7.92
N LYS A 139 -16.36 3.08 8.47
CA LYS A 139 -17.81 3.30 8.33
C LYS A 139 -18.25 4.67 8.83
N GLU A 140 -17.74 5.12 9.97
CA GLU A 140 -18.01 6.46 10.49
C GLU A 140 -17.50 7.55 9.54
N ALA A 141 -16.29 7.40 8.99
CA ALA A 141 -15.73 8.36 8.04
C ALA A 141 -16.56 8.43 6.73
N VAL A 142 -17.02 7.28 6.23
CA VAL A 142 -17.94 7.21 5.08
C VAL A 142 -19.28 7.89 5.41
N ALA A 143 -19.86 7.63 6.58
CA ALA A 143 -21.09 8.29 7.01
C ALA A 143 -20.91 9.81 7.16
N ASP A 144 -19.76 10.26 7.67
CA ASP A 144 -19.42 11.67 7.83
C ASP A 144 -19.26 12.39 6.47
N HIS A 145 -18.72 11.69 5.48
CA HIS A 145 -18.64 12.16 4.09
C HIS A 145 -20.02 12.27 3.45
N VAL A 146 -20.84 11.22 3.58
CA VAL A 146 -22.23 11.23 3.08
C VAL A 146 -23.03 12.38 3.69
N ALA A 147 -22.91 12.61 4.99
CA ALA A 147 -23.55 13.74 5.66
C ALA A 147 -23.05 15.11 5.15
N ALA A 148 -21.75 15.23 4.85
CA ALA A 148 -21.19 16.45 4.26
C ALA A 148 -21.71 16.73 2.84
N LEU A 149 -22.00 15.68 2.07
CA LEU A 149 -22.64 15.81 0.75
C LEU A 149 -24.11 16.22 0.86
N ASP A 150 -24.82 15.72 1.87
CA ASP A 150 -26.26 15.93 2.04
C ASP A 150 -26.62 17.26 2.72
N ASP A 151 -25.69 17.88 3.46
CA ASP A 151 -25.85 19.21 4.07
C ASP A 151 -24.71 20.19 3.69
N PRO A 152 -24.75 20.77 2.46
CA PRO A 152 -23.73 21.72 2.01
C PRO A 152 -23.57 22.98 2.89
N PRO A 153 -24.64 23.60 3.43
CA PRO A 153 -24.51 24.72 4.36
C PRO A 153 -23.70 24.38 5.62
N VAL A 154 -24.01 23.25 6.28
CA VAL A 154 -23.27 22.80 7.47
C VAL A 154 -21.83 22.45 7.10
N PHE A 155 -21.62 21.74 6.00
CA PHE A 155 -20.29 21.44 5.50
C PHE A 155 -19.45 22.71 5.28
N LYS A 156 -20.02 23.74 4.65
CA LYS A 156 -19.31 25.01 4.39
C LYS A 156 -18.85 25.69 5.67
N ALA A 157 -19.64 25.60 6.75
CA ALA A 157 -19.26 26.16 8.06
C ALA A 157 -18.10 25.39 8.73
N MET A 158 -17.89 24.12 8.36
CA MET A 158 -16.90 23.22 8.97
C MET A 158 -15.79 22.79 8.01
N VAL A 159 -15.65 23.47 6.86
CA VAL A 159 -14.86 22.97 5.72
C VAL A 159 -13.41 22.64 6.06
N GLY A 160 -12.73 23.50 6.84
CA GLY A 160 -11.34 23.27 7.26
C GLY A 160 -11.21 22.07 8.20
N ALA A 161 -12.13 21.95 9.16
CA ALA A 161 -12.16 20.81 10.09
C ALA A 161 -12.46 19.48 9.37
N LYS A 162 -13.30 19.51 8.33
CA LYS A 162 -13.60 18.34 7.50
C LYS A 162 -12.39 17.93 6.66
N LEU A 163 -11.75 18.88 5.96
CA LEU A 163 -10.51 18.60 5.23
C LEU A 163 -9.44 17.99 6.14
N HIS A 164 -9.22 18.59 7.31
CA HIS A 164 -8.28 18.06 8.29
C HIS A 164 -8.64 16.64 8.72
N ARG A 165 -9.92 16.38 9.02
CA ARG A 165 -10.40 15.04 9.39
C ARG A 165 -10.12 14.00 8.31
N PHE A 166 -10.43 14.27 7.04
CA PHE A 166 -10.20 13.29 5.97
C PHE A 166 -8.71 13.07 5.69
N ILE A 167 -7.86 14.09 5.82
CA ILE A 167 -6.39 13.93 5.76
C ILE A 167 -5.89 13.06 6.92
N GLN A 168 -6.43 13.24 8.13
CA GLN A 168 -6.07 12.38 9.27
C GLN A 168 -6.58 10.95 9.10
N THR A 169 -7.81 10.75 8.58
CA THR A 169 -8.34 9.41 8.28
C THR A 169 -7.44 8.67 7.28
N ASP A 170 -6.95 9.38 6.27
CA ASP A 170 -5.98 8.86 5.31
C ASP A 170 -4.67 8.43 5.98
N LEU A 171 -4.01 9.36 6.70
CA LEU A 171 -2.76 9.11 7.40
C LEU A 171 -2.83 7.90 8.35
N TRP A 172 -3.88 7.83 9.16
CA TRP A 172 -4.02 6.77 10.17
C TRP A 172 -4.56 5.46 9.59
N GLY A 173 -5.07 5.46 8.36
CA GLY A 173 -5.44 4.24 7.63
C GLY A 173 -4.27 3.25 7.51
N ASN A 174 -3.04 3.75 7.38
CA ASN A 174 -1.82 2.94 7.32
C ASN A 174 -1.59 2.07 8.57
N GLN A 175 -2.14 2.46 9.73
CA GLN A 175 -2.01 1.70 10.98
C GLN A 175 -3.15 0.70 11.24
N GLY A 176 -4.12 0.59 10.33
CA GLY A 176 -5.27 -0.31 10.49
C GLY A 176 -6.46 0.26 11.28
N ASP A 177 -7.49 -0.55 11.52
CA ASP A 177 -8.76 -0.15 12.17
C ASP A 177 -8.57 0.46 13.57
N LEU A 178 -7.60 -0.05 14.35
CA LEU A 178 -7.33 0.42 15.70
C LEU A 178 -6.82 1.87 15.73
N ALA A 179 -6.23 2.36 14.64
CA ALA A 179 -5.78 3.73 14.49
C ALA A 179 -6.85 4.68 13.91
N LEU A 180 -8.05 4.20 13.62
CA LEU A 180 -9.15 5.05 13.16
C LEU A 180 -10.23 5.25 14.24
N SER A 181 -10.35 4.35 15.22
CA SER A 181 -11.34 4.46 16.29
C SER A 181 -10.93 5.43 17.43
N PRO A 182 -11.82 6.35 17.88
CA PRO A 182 -11.61 7.14 19.11
C PRO A 182 -11.98 6.38 20.40
N MET A 183 -12.65 5.23 20.30
CA MET A 183 -13.20 4.48 21.43
C MET A 183 -13.04 2.99 21.14
N HIS A 184 -12.15 2.30 21.85
CA HIS A 184 -12.27 0.90 22.30
C HIS A 184 -10.89 0.45 22.84
N LEU A 185 -10.70 0.72 24.13
CA LEU A 185 -9.65 0.13 24.94
C LEU A 185 -9.99 -1.35 25.18
N GLU A 186 -8.96 -2.20 25.21
CA GLU A 186 -8.99 -3.63 25.55
C GLU A 186 -9.05 -4.62 24.36
N ASN A 187 -7.95 -4.76 23.60
CA ASN A 187 -7.07 -5.95 23.62
C ASN A 187 -6.09 -5.98 22.42
N ALA A 188 -4.90 -6.57 22.67
CA ALA A 188 -3.80 -6.90 21.74
C ALA A 188 -2.88 -5.77 21.24
N GLY A 189 -2.16 -5.13 22.17
CA GLY A 189 -0.68 -5.18 22.22
C GLY A 189 0.16 -4.82 20.99
N ALA A 190 -0.14 -3.71 20.32
CA ALA A 190 0.79 -2.80 19.61
C ALA A 190 0.02 -1.75 18.80
N ALA A 191 -1.19 -2.11 18.35
CA ALA A 191 -2.11 -1.23 17.65
C ALA A 191 -3.23 -0.66 18.58
N ALA A 192 -3.33 -1.14 19.81
CA ALA A 192 -4.44 -0.86 20.75
C ALA A 192 -4.34 0.45 21.56
N SER A 193 -3.54 1.45 21.17
CA SER A 193 -3.23 2.59 22.05
C SER A 193 -3.46 3.98 21.48
N VAL A 194 -4.37 4.17 20.52
CA VAL A 194 -4.53 5.51 19.93
C VAL A 194 -5.97 5.96 19.86
N SER A 195 -6.42 6.67 20.90
CA SER A 195 -7.60 7.55 20.78
C SER A 195 -7.26 8.74 19.88
N ARG A 196 -8.27 9.50 19.41
CA ARG A 196 -8.03 10.73 18.62
C ARG A 196 -7.12 11.74 19.37
N ALA A 197 -7.21 11.77 20.70
CA ALA A 197 -6.38 12.64 21.53
C ALA A 197 -4.91 12.15 21.59
N ASP A 198 -4.69 10.84 21.66
CA ASP A 198 -3.33 10.27 21.66
C ASP A 198 -2.67 10.38 20.25
N LYS A 199 -3.47 10.42 19.16
CA LYS A 199 -2.96 10.53 17.78
C LYS A 199 -2.31 11.87 17.49
N GLU A 200 -2.91 12.97 17.96
CA GLU A 200 -2.30 14.30 17.84
C GLU A 200 -0.99 14.40 18.63
N GLU A 201 -0.87 13.69 19.76
CA GLU A 201 0.38 13.60 20.53
C GLU A 201 1.48 12.78 19.83
N HIS A 202 1.11 11.87 18.93
CA HIS A 202 2.05 11.08 18.13
C HIS A 202 2.43 11.73 16.79
N LEU A 203 1.76 12.82 16.39
CA LEU A 203 2.09 13.57 15.19
C LEU A 203 3.25 14.54 15.48
N LEU A 204 4.48 14.11 15.17
CA LEU A 204 5.69 14.90 15.45
C LEU A 204 5.80 16.17 14.60
N GLN A 205 5.23 16.16 13.40
CA GLN A 205 5.25 17.26 12.44
C GLN A 205 3.90 17.25 11.72
N ASP A 206 3.15 18.34 11.84
CA ASP A 206 1.85 18.51 11.17
C ASP A 206 1.90 19.70 10.21
N GLU A 207 1.87 19.40 8.91
CA GLU A 207 1.78 20.41 7.84
C GLU A 207 0.40 20.39 7.13
N SER A 208 -0.58 19.68 7.71
CA SER A 208 -1.92 19.56 7.13
C SER A 208 -2.58 20.92 6.91
N GLN A 209 -2.39 21.87 7.82
CA GLN A 209 -2.93 23.22 7.66
C GLN A 209 -2.43 23.93 6.39
N GLY A 210 -1.15 23.74 6.05
CA GLY A 210 -0.58 24.29 4.82
C GLY A 210 -1.21 23.68 3.56
N ALA A 211 -1.42 22.36 3.56
CA ALA A 211 -2.12 21.67 2.47
C ALA A 211 -3.59 22.14 2.35
N ILE A 212 -4.28 22.30 3.48
CA ILE A 212 -5.67 22.79 3.55
C ILE A 212 -5.77 24.20 2.97
N ASP A 213 -4.88 25.10 3.35
CA ASP A 213 -4.86 26.49 2.87
C ASP A 213 -4.65 26.53 1.35
N LEU A 214 -3.77 25.68 0.81
CA LEU A 214 -3.54 25.56 -0.64
C LEU A 214 -4.78 25.06 -1.38
N LEU A 215 -5.46 24.03 -0.86
CA LEU A 215 -6.70 23.50 -1.44
C LEU A 215 -7.82 24.54 -1.44
N LEU A 216 -8.01 25.24 -0.32
CA LEU A 216 -9.02 26.29 -0.18
C LEU A 216 -8.75 27.49 -1.09
N ALA A 217 -7.49 27.93 -1.18
CA ALA A 217 -7.10 29.04 -2.03
C ALA A 217 -7.27 28.74 -3.53
N SER A 218 -7.04 27.49 -3.93
CA SER A 218 -7.10 27.05 -5.33
C SER A 218 -8.53 26.78 -5.79
N LYS A 219 -9.40 26.27 -4.90
CA LYS A 219 -10.80 25.94 -5.19
C LYS A 219 -11.58 27.04 -5.92
N ASN A 220 -11.39 28.30 -5.53
CA ASN A 220 -12.14 29.43 -6.10
C ASN A 220 -11.54 29.99 -7.40
N LYS A 221 -10.34 29.54 -7.80
CA LYS A 221 -9.65 29.99 -9.01
C LYS A 221 -9.72 28.92 -10.10
N ALA A 222 -9.13 27.77 -9.79
CA ALA A 222 -9.08 26.57 -10.61
C ALA A 222 -8.67 25.42 -9.68
N PRO A 223 -9.57 24.46 -9.39
CA PRO A 223 -9.22 23.31 -8.57
C PRO A 223 -7.99 22.57 -9.14
N PRO A 224 -6.96 22.29 -8.33
CA PRO A 224 -5.73 21.65 -8.79
C PRO A 224 -5.96 20.18 -9.13
N ARG A 225 -5.01 19.59 -9.85
CA ARG A 225 -4.81 18.14 -9.82
C ARG A 225 -4.15 17.76 -8.49
N VAL A 226 -4.61 16.67 -7.87
CA VAL A 226 -3.98 16.06 -6.70
C VAL A 226 -3.43 14.70 -7.11
N ASP A 227 -2.22 14.39 -6.67
CA ASP A 227 -1.55 13.12 -6.91
C ASP A 227 -1.37 12.39 -5.57
N ILE A 228 -1.88 11.16 -5.49
CA ILE A 228 -1.71 10.29 -4.31
C ILE A 228 -0.81 9.14 -4.73
N VAL A 229 0.37 9.05 -4.11
CA VAL A 229 1.29 7.93 -4.31
C VAL A 229 0.96 6.89 -3.26
N LEU A 230 0.30 5.81 -3.70
CA LEU A 230 -0.29 4.83 -2.81
C LEU A 230 0.79 4.00 -2.11
N ASP A 231 0.56 3.71 -0.83
CA ASP A 231 1.33 2.75 -0.05
C ASP A 231 0.61 1.40 -0.04
N ASN A 232 -0.19 1.09 0.99
CA ASN A 232 -0.81 -0.22 1.16
C ASN A 232 -2.23 -0.33 0.59
N SER A 233 -2.58 -1.54 0.17
CA SER A 233 -3.95 -2.00 -0.01
C SER A 233 -4.66 -2.20 1.34
N GLY A 234 -5.91 -2.66 1.30
CA GLY A 234 -6.74 -2.86 2.48
C GLY A 234 -7.36 -1.55 2.95
N ILE A 235 -7.34 -1.33 4.26
CA ILE A 235 -7.98 -0.17 4.87
C ILE A 235 -7.31 1.17 4.53
N GLU A 236 -5.99 1.20 4.33
CA GLU A 236 -5.30 2.42 3.87
C GLU A 236 -5.84 2.84 2.50
N LEU A 237 -5.88 1.92 1.53
CA LEU A 237 -6.45 2.20 0.21
C LEU A 237 -7.95 2.58 0.27
N LEU A 238 -8.72 2.02 1.21
CA LEU A 238 -10.10 2.49 1.42
C LEU A 238 -10.16 3.96 1.87
N CYS A 239 -9.26 4.37 2.76
CA CYS A 239 -9.14 5.75 3.21
C CYS A 239 -8.63 6.68 2.09
N ASP A 240 -7.65 6.25 1.29
CA ASP A 240 -7.17 6.97 0.12
C ASP A 240 -8.32 7.24 -0.87
N LEU A 241 -9.13 6.22 -1.15
CA LEU A 241 -10.29 6.33 -2.04
C LEU A 241 -11.37 7.24 -1.46
N LEU A 242 -11.60 7.20 -0.15
CA LEU A 242 -12.52 8.10 0.53
C LEU A 242 -12.03 9.55 0.45
N LEU A 243 -10.74 9.81 0.66
CA LEU A 243 -10.14 11.13 0.51
C LEU A 243 -10.24 11.61 -0.95
N ALA A 244 -9.95 10.75 -1.92
CA ALA A 244 -10.06 11.06 -3.34
C ALA A 244 -11.50 11.46 -3.73
N ASP A 245 -12.51 10.69 -3.32
CA ASP A 245 -13.91 11.05 -3.54
C ASP A 245 -14.27 12.37 -2.83
N PHE A 246 -13.86 12.54 -1.57
CA PHE A 246 -14.11 13.78 -0.82
C PHE A 246 -13.55 15.01 -1.55
N LEU A 247 -12.31 14.94 -2.06
CA LEU A 247 -11.68 16.03 -2.79
C LEU A 247 -12.40 16.34 -4.12
N LEU A 248 -12.84 15.32 -4.84
CA LEU A 248 -13.52 15.48 -6.14
C LEU A 248 -14.98 15.94 -5.97
N SER A 249 -15.75 15.25 -5.13
CA SER A 249 -17.16 15.54 -4.88
C SER A 249 -17.38 16.94 -4.32
N HIS A 250 -16.46 17.45 -3.51
CA HIS A 250 -16.51 18.84 -3.02
C HIS A 250 -15.74 19.85 -3.87
N LYS A 251 -15.16 19.44 -5.02
CA LYS A 251 -14.43 20.29 -5.96
C LYS A 251 -13.19 20.98 -5.37
N PHE A 252 -12.51 20.32 -4.43
CA PHE A 252 -11.18 20.73 -3.98
C PHE A 252 -10.10 20.33 -4.99
N ALA A 253 -10.35 19.30 -5.80
CA ALA A 253 -9.51 18.89 -6.92
C ALA A 253 -10.31 18.89 -8.23
N SER A 254 -9.63 19.12 -9.35
CA SER A 254 -10.18 18.91 -10.69
C SER A 254 -10.01 17.48 -11.16
N SER A 255 -8.90 16.84 -10.78
CA SER A 255 -8.65 15.41 -10.94
C SER A 255 -7.80 14.88 -9.78
N VAL A 256 -7.95 13.60 -9.49
CA VAL A 256 -7.08 12.87 -8.53
C VAL A 256 -6.41 11.73 -9.28
N HIS A 257 -5.08 11.68 -9.24
CA HIS A 257 -4.28 10.65 -9.88
C HIS A 257 -3.70 9.72 -8.81
N LEU A 258 -4.11 8.45 -8.86
CA LEU A 258 -3.60 7.42 -7.96
C LEU A 258 -2.41 6.70 -8.61
N HIS A 259 -1.25 6.71 -7.94
CA HIS A 259 -0.03 6.04 -8.42
C HIS A 259 0.19 4.75 -7.63
N ALA A 260 -0.26 3.64 -8.18
CA ALA A 260 -0.09 2.30 -7.64
C ALA A 260 1.21 1.64 -8.12
N LYS A 261 1.67 0.60 -7.43
CA LYS A 261 2.82 -0.20 -7.85
C LYS A 261 2.46 -1.06 -9.05
N GLY A 262 3.39 -1.18 -10.00
CA GLY A 262 3.18 -1.96 -11.23
C GLY A 262 3.23 -3.49 -11.03
N GLU A 263 3.83 -3.92 -9.91
CA GLU A 263 4.07 -5.32 -9.56
C GLU A 263 3.89 -5.50 -8.04
N PRO A 264 3.69 -6.73 -7.54
CA PRO A 264 3.59 -6.96 -6.12
C PRO A 264 4.90 -6.59 -5.41
N LEU A 265 4.80 -5.73 -4.42
CA LEU A 265 5.94 -5.12 -3.75
C LEU A 265 5.59 -4.91 -2.27
N PHE A 266 6.58 -5.02 -1.37
CA PHE A 266 6.41 -4.75 0.06
C PHE A 266 5.19 -5.42 0.73
N ILE A 267 4.78 -6.59 0.23
CA ILE A 267 3.63 -7.39 0.68
C ILE A 267 2.31 -6.70 0.39
N SER A 268 2.03 -5.60 1.09
CA SER A 268 0.72 -4.95 1.10
C SER A 268 0.58 -3.85 0.06
N ASP A 269 1.63 -3.46 -0.66
CA ASP A 269 1.54 -2.31 -1.57
C ASP A 269 0.41 -2.45 -2.59
N ALA A 270 -0.33 -1.36 -2.76
CA ALA A 270 -1.46 -1.29 -3.66
C ALA A 270 -1.03 -1.36 -5.13
N MET A 271 -1.72 -2.20 -5.89
CA MET A 271 -1.63 -2.33 -7.35
C MET A 271 -2.92 -1.83 -8.03
N PRO A 272 -2.91 -1.57 -9.36
CA PRO A 272 -4.12 -1.17 -10.08
C PRO A 272 -5.31 -2.12 -9.92
N LYS A 273 -5.04 -3.43 -9.86
CA LYS A 273 -6.08 -4.45 -9.59
C LYS A 273 -6.68 -4.32 -8.18
N ASP A 274 -5.90 -3.84 -7.21
CA ASP A 274 -6.35 -3.68 -5.82
C ASP A 274 -7.33 -2.50 -5.76
N ILE A 275 -7.06 -1.38 -6.45
CA ILE A 275 -8.04 -0.28 -6.58
C ILE A 275 -9.37 -0.79 -7.14
N ALA A 276 -9.32 -1.60 -8.20
CA ALA A 276 -10.52 -2.16 -8.82
C ALA A 276 -11.28 -3.10 -7.88
N SER A 277 -10.58 -3.95 -7.12
CA SER A 277 -11.19 -4.87 -6.16
C SER A 277 -11.79 -4.13 -4.96
N HIS A 278 -11.16 -3.06 -4.49
CA HIS A 278 -11.66 -2.23 -3.38
C HIS A 278 -12.96 -1.52 -3.77
N ILE A 279 -13.01 -0.91 -4.95
CA ILE A 279 -14.25 -0.30 -5.46
C ILE A 279 -15.34 -1.37 -5.61
N ALA A 280 -15.02 -2.53 -6.17
CA ALA A 280 -15.99 -3.62 -6.32
C ALA A 280 -16.52 -4.13 -4.96
N ALA A 281 -15.67 -4.17 -3.94
CA ALA A 281 -16.07 -4.59 -2.60
C ALA A 281 -16.97 -3.54 -1.92
N LEU A 282 -16.71 -2.25 -2.10
CA LEU A 282 -17.61 -1.16 -1.68
C LEU A 282 -18.97 -1.24 -2.41
N GLU A 283 -18.99 -1.55 -3.70
CA GLU A 283 -20.22 -1.77 -4.49
C GLU A 283 -21.06 -2.93 -3.93
N ALA A 284 -20.40 -4.00 -3.49
CA ALA A 284 -21.03 -5.19 -2.91
C ALA A 284 -21.42 -5.02 -1.43
N SER A 285 -21.05 -3.92 -0.79
CA SER A 285 -21.30 -3.68 0.63
C SER A 285 -22.79 -3.61 0.95
N GLN A 286 -23.15 -4.03 2.18
CA GLN A 286 -24.49 -3.85 2.74
C GLN A 286 -24.73 -2.43 3.26
N ASP A 287 -23.67 -1.64 3.49
CA ASP A 287 -23.78 -0.25 3.91
C ASP A 287 -24.13 0.68 2.74
N ALA A 288 -25.11 1.57 2.92
CA ALA A 288 -25.57 2.45 1.85
C ALA A 288 -24.58 3.59 1.54
N GLY A 289 -23.82 4.05 2.54
CA GLY A 289 -22.80 5.06 2.37
C GLY A 289 -21.60 4.51 1.60
N GLU A 290 -21.17 3.28 1.91
CA GLU A 290 -20.09 2.60 1.17
C GLU A 290 -20.47 2.39 -0.30
N ARG A 291 -21.71 1.95 -0.59
CA ARG A 291 -22.19 1.84 -1.98
C ARG A 291 -22.25 3.21 -2.69
N ARG A 292 -22.59 4.28 -1.98
CA ARG A 292 -22.60 5.65 -2.53
C ARG A 292 -21.19 6.13 -2.85
N LEU A 293 -20.23 5.89 -1.95
CA LEU A 293 -18.81 6.15 -2.20
C LEU A 293 -18.35 5.42 -3.47
N ALA A 294 -18.67 4.13 -3.60
CA ALA A 294 -18.31 3.35 -4.78
C ALA A 294 -18.91 3.92 -6.08
N ALA A 295 -20.19 4.32 -6.05
CA ALA A 295 -20.86 4.94 -7.19
C ALA A 295 -20.21 6.26 -7.62
N ASN A 296 -19.82 7.11 -6.66
CA ASN A 296 -19.08 8.34 -6.94
C ASN A 296 -17.72 8.04 -7.58
N LEU A 297 -16.95 7.11 -7.00
CA LEU A 297 -15.64 6.70 -7.52
C LEU A 297 -15.73 6.19 -8.96
N ARG A 298 -16.74 5.36 -9.29
CA ARG A 298 -16.98 4.92 -10.68
C ARG A 298 -17.27 6.08 -11.61
N ALA A 299 -18.07 7.05 -11.17
CA ALA A 299 -18.38 8.23 -11.97
C ALA A 299 -17.13 9.09 -12.22
N HIS A 300 -16.26 9.23 -11.21
CA HIS A 300 -14.98 9.93 -11.34
C HIS A 300 -14.04 9.24 -12.32
N VAL A 301 -13.86 7.92 -12.20
CA VAL A 301 -13.02 7.15 -13.14
C VAL A 301 -13.52 7.25 -14.58
N GLY A 302 -14.84 7.24 -14.79
CA GLY A 302 -15.43 7.41 -16.13
C GLY A 302 -15.34 8.84 -16.68
N GLY A 303 -15.15 9.83 -15.80
CA GLY A 303 -15.07 11.26 -16.14
C GLY A 303 -13.68 11.77 -16.49
N GLY A 304 -12.63 11.03 -16.11
CA GLY A 304 -11.23 11.42 -16.29
C GLY A 304 -10.63 12.06 -15.04
#